data_AF-A0A820FJA3-F1
#
_entry.id   AF-A0A820FJA3-F1
#
_cell.length_a   1.000
_cell.length_b   1.000
_cell.length_c   1.000
_cell.angle_alpha   90.00
_cell.angle_beta   90.00
_cell.angle_gamma   90.00
#
_symmetry.space_group_name_H-M   'P 1'
#
loop_
_entity.id
_entity.type
_entity.pdbx_description
1 polymer ?
#
loop_
_entity_poly.entity_id
_entity_poly.type
_entity_poly.pdbx_seq_one_letter_code
_entity_poly.pdbx_strand_id
1 'polypeptide(L)'
;AISENISPPGEFNASSQNFTFMSQIRTVPLPSNDVTVTKGFVARSNSPESQLVSVIVSRRQNPVIRRGNETLEFDDTIDTLFFPEMTIERNLTNHNVLILSWTVGVTIQINFIQITSPTTTLVLNVAASVAGIYRERTYGLLGTYDGQASNDLRAQNGQIINANSSLEQIHRQFGVTWSIDPTKSLFHYETDQSAQYFSQQNQLFRPSFIEPSNSQAEDASIRHACNIDPSSLPASWNIAQRTCYYDISVTKDESFGQTSLNAGNEMLSIKANQRNPPLFDITLPVQKEAKSGDKIQLKIIASSEYTSSVIQLSAIHLPRDAKFNEQTGMFEWTAIEGTEYVRIRAFDMTYNLTATHEIVFEVARTSNSPTQFEVKILLFFTAFLFTFLSK
;
A
#
# COMPACT_ATOMS: atom_id res chain seq x y z
N ALA A 1 5.56 -2.90 0.87
CA ALA A 1 5.73 -2.30 2.21
C ALA A 1 6.39 -0.93 2.05
N ILE A 2 6.23 -0.06 3.03
CA ILE A 2 6.73 1.32 3.04
C ILE A 2 7.56 1.52 4.31
N SER A 3 8.82 1.94 4.17
CA SER A 3 9.73 2.18 5.29
C SER A 3 9.78 3.67 5.69
N GLU A 4 10.10 3.95 6.94
CA GLU A 4 10.41 5.31 7.40
C GLU A 4 11.78 5.79 6.88
N ASN A 5 12.70 4.86 6.64
CA ASN A 5 14.08 5.14 6.23
C ASN A 5 14.33 4.70 4.78
N ILE A 6 15.11 5.49 4.06
CA ILE A 6 15.62 5.11 2.74
C ILE A 6 16.85 4.21 2.94
N SER A 7 16.86 3.06 2.27
CA SER A 7 18.02 2.17 2.22
C SER A 7 18.77 2.34 0.90
N PRO A 8 20.09 2.59 0.90
CA PRO A 8 20.89 2.66 -0.32
C PRO A 8 20.73 1.41 -1.21
N PRO A 9 20.90 1.52 -2.54
CA PRO A 9 20.97 0.36 -3.43
C PRO A 9 22.06 -0.64 -2.95
N GLY A 10 21.74 -1.93 -2.92
CA GLY A 10 22.63 -2.98 -2.40
C GLY A 10 22.68 -3.21 -0.88
N GLU A 11 22.22 -2.27 -0.04
CA GLU A 11 22.32 -2.37 1.44
C GLU A 11 20.99 -2.70 2.16
N PHE A 12 19.91 -2.85 1.41
CA PHE A 12 18.60 -3.17 1.96
C PHE A 12 18.55 -4.60 2.50
N ASN A 13 18.11 -4.73 3.75
CA ASN A 13 17.70 -5.98 4.38
C ASN A 13 16.29 -5.83 4.93
N ALA A 14 15.32 -6.55 4.36
CA ALA A 14 13.91 -6.47 4.77
C ALA A 14 13.69 -6.80 6.26
N SER A 15 14.56 -7.62 6.86
CA SER A 15 14.41 -8.08 8.25
C SER A 15 14.76 -7.01 9.28
N SER A 16 15.46 -5.93 8.88
CA SER A 16 15.89 -4.85 9.77
C SER A 16 15.09 -3.55 9.60
N GLN A 17 13.99 -3.58 8.85
CA GLN A 17 13.21 -2.39 8.52
C GLN A 17 11.99 -2.23 9.41
N ASN A 18 11.73 -1.00 9.84
CA ASN A 18 10.46 -0.59 10.43
C ASN A 18 9.56 -0.03 9.33
N PHE A 19 8.37 -0.61 9.19
CA PHE A 19 7.45 -0.24 8.12
C PHE A 19 6.29 0.60 8.64
N THR A 20 6.09 1.79 8.07
CA THR A 20 4.93 2.66 8.31
C THR A 20 3.65 2.06 7.71
N PHE A 21 3.79 1.27 6.64
CA PHE A 21 2.70 0.53 6.02
C PHE A 21 3.20 -0.81 5.48
N MET A 22 2.47 -1.88 5.77
CA MET A 22 2.78 -3.22 5.26
C MET A 22 1.52 -3.85 4.70
N SER A 23 1.65 -4.43 3.51
CA SER A 23 0.64 -5.29 2.91
C SER A 23 1.24 -6.64 2.54
N GLN A 24 0.39 -7.67 2.56
CA GLN A 24 0.71 -9.03 2.16
C GLN A 24 -0.40 -9.52 1.21
N ILE A 25 -0.02 -10.31 0.22
CA ILE A 25 -0.96 -11.05 -0.63
C ILE A 25 -0.83 -12.54 -0.36
N ARG A 26 -1.92 -13.27 -0.53
CA ARG A 26 -1.94 -14.73 -0.49
C ARG A 26 -2.34 -15.27 -1.85
N THR A 27 -1.42 -15.98 -2.48
CA THR A 27 -1.67 -16.73 -3.70
C THR A 27 -1.97 -18.20 -3.36
N VAL A 28 -2.80 -18.83 -4.19
CA VAL A 28 -3.11 -20.26 -4.11
C VAL A 28 -3.07 -20.88 -5.51
N PRO A 29 -2.64 -22.14 -5.65
CA PRO A 29 -2.79 -22.86 -6.91
C PRO A 29 -4.26 -22.97 -7.35
N LEU A 30 -4.52 -22.80 -8.64
CA LEU A 30 -5.79 -23.20 -9.23
C LEU A 30 -5.78 -24.73 -9.49
N PRO A 31 -6.81 -25.47 -9.07
CA PRO A 31 -6.90 -26.89 -9.38
C PRO A 31 -6.86 -27.13 -10.89
N SER A 32 -6.04 -28.09 -11.33
CA SER A 32 -5.89 -28.52 -12.74
C SER A 32 -5.09 -27.59 -13.66
N ASN A 33 -4.56 -26.47 -13.15
CA ASN A 33 -3.71 -25.56 -13.92
C ASN A 33 -2.38 -25.33 -13.18
N ASP A 34 -1.28 -25.19 -13.93
CA ASP A 34 0.03 -24.78 -13.39
C ASP A 34 0.07 -23.26 -13.11
N VAL A 35 -1.01 -22.73 -12.51
CA VAL A 35 -1.22 -21.30 -12.24
C VAL A 35 -1.56 -21.05 -10.78
N THR A 36 -1.07 -19.94 -10.22
CA THR A 36 -1.55 -19.41 -8.94
C THR A 36 -2.39 -18.17 -9.12
N VAL A 37 -3.39 -18.00 -8.26
CA VAL A 37 -4.25 -16.80 -8.21
C VAL A 37 -4.23 -16.16 -6.84
N THR A 38 -4.43 -14.85 -6.78
CA THR A 38 -4.55 -14.13 -5.51
C THR A 38 -5.94 -14.34 -4.91
N LYS A 39 -5.98 -14.82 -3.66
CA LYS A 39 -7.23 -15.02 -2.88
C LYS A 39 -7.24 -14.33 -1.54
N GLY A 40 -6.20 -13.57 -1.24
CA GLY A 40 -6.13 -12.80 -0.01
C GLY A 40 -5.28 -11.56 -0.18
N PHE A 41 -5.75 -10.48 0.42
CA PHE A 41 -5.02 -9.26 0.67
C PHE A 41 -5.15 -8.93 2.15
N VAL A 42 -4.08 -8.46 2.76
CA VAL A 42 -4.11 -7.91 4.12
C VAL A 42 -3.13 -6.76 4.25
N ALA A 43 -3.48 -5.74 5.02
CA ALA A 43 -2.59 -4.62 5.29
C ALA A 43 -2.76 -4.07 6.71
N ARG A 44 -1.71 -3.41 7.19
CA ARG A 44 -1.72 -2.57 8.39
C ARG A 44 -0.89 -1.31 8.15
N SER A 45 -1.32 -0.19 8.72
CA SER A 45 -0.42 0.95 8.95
C SER A 45 0.15 0.88 10.37
N ASN A 46 1.22 1.65 10.61
CA ASN A 46 1.85 1.76 11.93
C ASN A 46 1.22 2.85 12.80
N SER A 47 0.00 3.31 12.48
CA SER A 47 -0.73 4.28 13.30
C SER A 47 -1.32 3.61 14.55
N PRO A 48 -1.31 4.24 15.74
CA PRO A 48 -1.89 3.69 16.96
C PRO A 48 -3.36 3.26 16.83
N GLU A 49 -4.12 3.94 15.98
CA GLU A 49 -5.54 3.66 15.73
C GLU A 49 -5.77 2.63 14.62
N SER A 50 -4.72 2.23 13.91
CA SER A 50 -4.85 1.33 12.76
C SER A 50 -5.15 -0.09 13.19
N GLN A 51 -6.23 -0.63 12.64
CA GLN A 51 -6.50 -2.05 12.68
C GLN A 51 -6.02 -2.73 11.40
N LEU A 52 -5.73 -4.03 11.53
CA LEU A 52 -5.50 -4.89 10.38
C LEU A 52 -6.74 -4.93 9.49
N VAL A 53 -6.57 -4.69 8.20
CA VAL A 53 -7.65 -4.86 7.22
C VAL A 53 -7.31 -6.00 6.29
N SER A 54 -8.22 -6.95 6.16
CA SER A 54 -8.05 -8.10 5.28
C SER A 54 -9.24 -8.28 4.36
N VAL A 55 -8.96 -8.64 3.11
CA VAL A 55 -9.94 -9.02 2.10
C VAL A 55 -9.57 -10.40 1.61
N ILE A 56 -10.39 -11.40 1.89
CA ILE A 56 -10.13 -12.79 1.51
C ILE A 56 -11.31 -13.36 0.71
N VAL A 57 -11.01 -14.30 -0.17
CA VAL A 57 -12.04 -15.15 -0.80
C VAL A 57 -12.27 -16.36 0.10
N SER A 58 -13.49 -16.49 0.63
CA SER A 58 -13.90 -17.63 1.44
C SER A 58 -13.99 -18.92 0.63
N ARG A 59 -14.10 -20.08 1.32
CA ARG A 59 -14.34 -21.38 0.67
C ARG A 59 -15.62 -21.41 -0.17
N ARG A 60 -16.60 -20.57 0.18
CA ARG A 60 -17.88 -20.42 -0.54
C ARG A 60 -17.79 -19.47 -1.75
N GLN A 61 -16.58 -19.06 -2.16
CA GLN A 61 -16.32 -18.12 -3.25
C GLN A 61 -16.94 -16.73 -3.04
N ASN A 62 -17.14 -16.32 -1.79
CA ASN A 62 -17.59 -14.98 -1.44
C ASN A 62 -16.42 -14.14 -0.90
N PRO A 63 -16.35 -12.83 -1.23
CA PRO A 63 -15.41 -11.93 -0.59
C PRO A 63 -15.79 -11.72 0.88
N VAL A 64 -14.79 -11.74 1.76
CA VAL A 64 -14.93 -11.46 3.19
C VAL A 64 -13.97 -10.34 3.53
N ILE A 65 -14.52 -9.23 4.00
CA ILE A 65 -13.78 -8.02 4.36
C ILE A 65 -13.79 -7.95 5.89
N ARG A 66 -12.62 -7.77 6.49
CA ARG A 66 -12.47 -7.66 7.95
C ARG A 66 -11.62 -6.47 8.32
N ARG A 67 -11.97 -5.84 9.44
CA ARG A 67 -11.15 -4.84 10.15
C ARG A 67 -10.97 -5.31 11.59
N GLY A 68 -9.72 -5.57 11.98
CA GLY A 68 -9.40 -6.23 13.23
C GLY A 68 -10.11 -7.59 13.34
N ASN A 69 -10.93 -7.74 14.37
CA ASN A 69 -11.70 -8.97 14.61
C ASN A 69 -13.12 -8.93 14.02
N GLU A 70 -13.53 -7.81 13.43
CA GLU A 70 -14.88 -7.59 12.93
C GLU A 70 -14.95 -7.89 11.42
N THR A 71 -16.05 -8.51 11.00
CA THR A 71 -16.37 -8.68 9.58
C THR A 71 -17.24 -7.51 9.16
N LEU A 72 -16.86 -6.84 8.08
CA LEU A 72 -17.59 -5.70 7.54
C LEU A 72 -18.61 -6.19 6.52
N GLU A 73 -19.84 -5.70 6.64
CA GLU A 73 -20.92 -5.97 5.71
C GLU A 73 -21.29 -4.68 4.97
N PHE A 74 -21.48 -4.79 3.66
CA PHE A 74 -22.02 -3.74 2.81
C PHE A 74 -23.44 -4.17 2.44
N ASP A 75 -24.42 -3.31 2.66
CA ASP A 75 -25.76 -3.48 2.10
C ASP A 75 -25.90 -2.67 0.79
N ASP A 76 -27.07 -2.73 0.17
CA ASP A 76 -27.32 -2.04 -1.11
C ASP A 76 -27.37 -0.50 -0.98
N THR A 77 -27.32 0.05 0.24
CA THR A 77 -27.44 1.49 0.53
C THR A 77 -26.14 2.12 1.03
N ILE A 78 -25.23 1.32 1.59
CA ILE A 78 -23.95 1.77 2.14
C ILE A 78 -22.83 1.36 1.18
N ASP A 79 -22.26 2.35 0.51
CA ASP A 79 -21.08 2.19 -0.34
C ASP A 79 -19.78 2.51 0.37
N THR A 80 -19.84 3.33 1.41
CA THR A 80 -18.65 3.91 2.04
C THR A 80 -18.69 3.74 3.55
N LEU A 81 -17.63 3.17 4.11
CA LEU A 81 -17.38 3.06 5.54
C LEU A 81 -16.22 3.98 5.93
N PHE A 82 -16.43 4.78 6.98
CA PHE A 82 -15.45 5.73 7.49
C PHE A 82 -14.88 5.25 8.82
N PHE A 83 -13.54 5.24 8.92
CA PHE A 83 -12.78 4.99 10.12
C PHE A 83 -11.76 6.12 10.33
N PRO A 84 -11.28 6.34 11.56
CA PRO A 84 -10.29 7.39 11.82
C PRO A 84 -9.03 7.31 10.94
N GLU A 85 -8.56 6.10 10.66
CA GLU A 85 -7.34 5.86 9.89
C GLU A 85 -7.56 5.63 8.40
N MET A 86 -8.80 5.39 7.96
CA MET A 86 -9.08 4.99 6.57
C MET A 86 -10.55 5.08 6.18
N THR A 87 -10.78 5.09 4.87
CA THR A 87 -12.08 4.90 4.24
C THR A 87 -12.08 3.58 3.46
N ILE A 88 -13.20 2.86 3.48
CA ILE A 88 -13.44 1.70 2.63
C ILE A 88 -14.65 2.01 1.76
N GLU A 89 -14.48 1.98 0.45
CA GLU A 89 -15.53 2.26 -0.53
C GLU A 89 -15.75 1.02 -1.41
N ARG A 90 -17.01 0.69 -1.67
CA ARG A 90 -17.45 -0.37 -2.58
C ARG A 90 -18.30 0.26 -3.66
N ASN A 91 -17.95 0.03 -4.92
CA ASN A 91 -18.68 0.62 -6.03
C ASN A 91 -20.12 0.04 -6.11
N LEU A 92 -21.14 0.91 -6.02
CA LEU A 92 -22.57 0.53 -6.05
C LEU A 92 -23.05 0.03 -7.42
N THR A 93 -22.47 0.53 -8.50
CA THR A 93 -22.88 0.16 -9.86
C THR A 93 -22.24 -1.16 -10.28
N ASN A 94 -21.01 -1.39 -9.83
CA ASN A 94 -20.23 -2.57 -10.11
C ASN A 94 -19.57 -3.05 -8.81
N HIS A 95 -20.33 -3.80 -8.02
CA HIS A 95 -19.97 -4.40 -6.72
C HIS A 95 -18.68 -5.23 -6.69
N ASN A 96 -17.99 -5.36 -7.83
CA ASN A 96 -16.72 -6.03 -8.01
C ASN A 96 -15.51 -5.15 -7.69
N VAL A 97 -15.67 -3.86 -7.40
CA VAL A 97 -14.54 -2.97 -7.03
C VAL A 97 -14.65 -2.55 -5.57
N LEU A 98 -13.56 -2.74 -4.82
CA LEU A 98 -13.37 -2.27 -3.45
C LEU A 98 -12.12 -1.39 -3.37
N ILE A 99 -12.27 -0.20 -2.81
CA ILE A 99 -11.20 0.79 -2.63
C ILE A 99 -10.95 0.96 -1.14
N LEU A 100 -9.71 0.70 -0.72
CA LEU A 100 -9.22 0.89 0.65
C LEU A 100 -8.29 2.09 0.66
N SER A 101 -8.66 3.18 1.33
CA SER A 101 -7.89 4.43 1.34
C SER A 101 -7.46 4.80 2.75
N TRP A 102 -6.18 4.64 3.07
CA TRP A 102 -5.63 5.06 4.36
C TRP A 102 -5.24 6.54 4.35
N THR A 103 -5.46 7.21 5.47
CA THR A 103 -5.09 8.63 5.66
C THR A 103 -3.58 8.87 5.56
N VAL A 104 -2.77 7.82 5.75
CA VAL A 104 -1.33 7.86 5.52
C VAL A 104 -0.95 8.01 4.04
N GLY A 105 -1.90 8.09 3.10
CA GLY A 105 -1.63 8.30 1.68
C GLY A 105 -1.37 7.03 0.89
N VAL A 106 -2.01 5.92 1.29
CA VAL A 106 -1.98 4.66 0.54
C VAL A 106 -3.41 4.30 0.14
N THR A 107 -3.60 3.96 -1.13
CA THR A 107 -4.87 3.46 -1.66
C THR A 107 -4.67 2.10 -2.28
N ILE A 108 -5.53 1.15 -1.95
CA ILE A 108 -5.54 -0.19 -2.54
C ILE A 108 -6.87 -0.40 -3.23
N GLN A 109 -6.83 -0.66 -4.52
CA GLN A 109 -8.00 -1.08 -5.28
C GLN A 109 -7.98 -2.59 -5.43
N ILE A 110 -9.09 -3.24 -5.13
CA ILE A 110 -9.29 -4.68 -5.28
C ILE A 110 -10.46 -4.90 -6.22
N ASN A 111 -10.17 -5.47 -7.37
CA ASN A 111 -11.17 -5.93 -8.32
C ASN A 111 -11.42 -7.43 -8.08
N PHE A 112 -12.66 -7.80 -7.79
CA PHE A 112 -13.12 -9.17 -7.69
C PHE A 112 -13.40 -9.71 -9.09
N ILE A 113 -12.68 -10.75 -9.48
CA ILE A 113 -12.77 -11.33 -10.82
C ILE A 113 -13.22 -12.79 -10.68
N GLN A 114 -14.19 -13.21 -11.49
CA GLN A 114 -14.69 -14.58 -11.51
C GLN A 114 -14.07 -15.33 -12.69
N ILE A 115 -13.30 -16.37 -12.38
CA ILE A 115 -12.88 -17.38 -13.35
C ILE A 115 -14.05 -18.34 -13.52
N THR A 116 -14.43 -18.65 -14.76
CA THR A 116 -15.60 -19.47 -15.11
C THR A 116 -15.23 -20.90 -15.46
N SER A 117 -13.98 -21.18 -15.85
CA SER A 117 -13.48 -22.50 -16.25
C SER A 117 -12.15 -22.86 -15.55
N PRO A 118 -11.90 -24.13 -15.17
CA PRO A 118 -12.81 -25.28 -15.23
C PRO A 118 -13.86 -25.29 -14.08
N THR A 119 -13.62 -24.49 -13.04
CA THR A 119 -14.53 -24.34 -11.91
C THR A 119 -14.65 -22.87 -11.53
N THR A 120 -15.88 -22.43 -11.27
CA THR A 120 -16.16 -21.07 -10.85
C THR A 120 -15.34 -20.67 -9.62
N THR A 121 -14.40 -19.76 -9.81
CA THR A 121 -13.44 -19.35 -8.78
C THR A 121 -13.36 -17.83 -8.71
N LEU A 122 -13.67 -17.27 -7.55
CA LEU A 122 -13.45 -15.85 -7.28
C LEU A 122 -11.97 -15.61 -6.95
N VAL A 123 -11.38 -14.60 -7.57
CA VAL A 123 -9.98 -14.17 -7.38
C VAL A 123 -9.91 -12.65 -7.21
N LEU A 124 -8.78 -12.19 -6.70
CA LEU A 124 -8.52 -10.78 -6.46
C LEU A 124 -7.50 -10.26 -7.47
N ASN A 125 -7.80 -9.17 -8.16
CA ASN A 125 -6.79 -8.32 -8.79
C ASN A 125 -6.55 -7.13 -7.87
N VAL A 126 -5.31 -6.96 -7.42
CA VAL A 126 -4.94 -5.97 -6.40
C VAL A 126 -4.00 -4.95 -7.01
N ALA A 127 -4.34 -3.69 -6.85
CA ALA A 127 -3.52 -2.58 -7.27
C ALA A 127 -3.30 -1.59 -6.13
N ALA A 128 -2.15 -0.94 -6.14
CA ALA A 128 -1.75 0.00 -5.11
C ALA A 128 -1.43 1.36 -5.73
N SER A 129 -1.90 2.41 -5.07
CA SER A 129 -1.47 3.78 -5.23
C SER A 129 -0.82 4.23 -3.93
N VAL A 130 0.28 4.96 -4.05
CA VAL A 130 1.08 5.41 -2.91
C VAL A 130 1.41 6.87 -3.13
N ALA A 131 1.22 7.70 -2.10
CA ALA A 131 1.51 9.12 -2.16
C ALA A 131 3.02 9.39 -2.40
N GLY A 132 3.31 10.47 -3.13
CA GLY A 132 4.67 10.88 -3.49
C GLY A 132 5.63 11.07 -2.30
N ILE A 133 5.13 11.28 -1.08
CA ILE A 133 5.96 11.33 0.14
C ILE A 133 6.74 10.04 0.40
N TYR A 134 6.30 8.92 -0.19
CA TYR A 134 6.94 7.62 -0.07
C TYR A 134 7.83 7.26 -1.26
N ARG A 135 8.18 8.25 -2.09
CA ARG A 135 9.20 8.07 -3.12
C ARG A 135 10.48 7.52 -2.49
N GLU A 136 11.10 6.52 -3.13
CA GLU A 136 12.29 5.79 -2.68
C GLU A 136 12.11 4.97 -1.38
N ARG A 137 10.89 4.88 -0.84
CA ARG A 137 10.59 4.21 0.44
C ARG A 137 9.76 2.94 0.30
N THR A 138 9.39 2.56 -0.91
CA THR A 138 8.65 1.30 -1.15
C THR A 138 9.61 0.14 -1.36
N TYR A 139 9.24 -1.02 -0.81
CA TYR A 139 9.99 -2.26 -0.97
C TYR A 139 9.01 -3.43 -1.09
N GLY A 140 9.35 -4.42 -1.91
CA GLY A 140 8.56 -5.63 -2.10
C GLY A 140 8.42 -6.02 -3.57
N LEU A 141 7.38 -6.80 -3.84
CA LEU A 141 7.03 -7.27 -5.20
C LEU A 141 6.69 -6.13 -6.19
N LEU A 142 6.38 -4.93 -5.70
CA LEU A 142 6.07 -3.75 -6.51
C LEU A 142 7.27 -2.82 -6.74
N GLY A 143 8.47 -3.21 -6.31
CA GLY A 143 9.69 -2.45 -6.55
C GLY A 143 9.87 -1.20 -5.68
N THR A 144 10.79 -0.35 -6.12
CA THR A 144 11.17 0.89 -5.42
C THR A 144 10.55 2.06 -6.16
N TYR A 145 9.76 2.86 -5.46
CA TYR A 145 9.03 3.96 -6.08
C TYR A 145 9.96 5.16 -6.32
N ASP A 146 10.84 5.08 -7.31
CA ASP A 146 11.83 6.13 -7.61
C ASP A 146 11.79 6.61 -9.07
N GLY A 147 11.02 5.92 -9.92
CA GLY A 147 10.88 6.17 -11.35
C GLY A 147 11.89 5.41 -12.22
N GLN A 148 12.67 4.49 -11.65
CA GLN A 148 13.71 3.72 -12.34
C GLN A 148 13.38 2.22 -12.39
N ALA A 149 12.72 1.80 -13.47
CA ALA A 149 12.34 0.39 -13.67
C ALA A 149 13.52 -0.60 -13.66
N SER A 150 14.76 -0.14 -13.86
CA SER A 150 15.97 -0.98 -13.88
C SER A 150 16.34 -1.57 -12.52
N ASN A 151 15.83 -1.03 -11.42
CA ASN A 151 16.14 -1.50 -10.06
C ASN A 151 14.93 -2.13 -9.33
N ASP A 152 13.76 -2.20 -9.96
CA ASP A 152 12.51 -2.65 -9.33
C ASP A 152 12.51 -4.13 -8.97
N LEU A 153 13.25 -4.96 -9.71
CA LEU A 153 13.43 -6.38 -9.41
C LEU A 153 14.50 -6.61 -8.33
N ARG A 154 14.40 -5.87 -7.23
CA ARG A 154 15.28 -5.97 -6.07
C ARG A 154 14.80 -7.05 -5.10
N ALA A 155 15.57 -8.11 -4.94
CA ALA A 155 15.32 -9.19 -3.99
C ALA A 155 15.44 -8.73 -2.53
N GLN A 156 14.93 -9.53 -1.58
CA GLN A 156 14.97 -9.20 -0.14
C GLN A 156 16.39 -9.00 0.43
N ASN A 157 17.39 -9.63 -0.18
CA ASN A 157 18.80 -9.50 0.19
C ASN A 157 19.49 -8.29 -0.46
N GLY A 158 18.76 -7.47 -1.21
CA GLY A 158 19.25 -6.27 -1.87
C GLY A 158 19.78 -6.48 -3.30
N GLN A 159 19.90 -7.73 -3.78
CA GLN A 159 20.35 -8.04 -5.14
C GLN A 159 19.32 -7.58 -6.18
N ILE A 160 19.77 -6.92 -7.25
CA ILE A 160 18.92 -6.50 -8.37
C ILE A 160 19.00 -7.54 -9.49
N ILE A 161 17.84 -8.02 -9.94
CA ILE A 161 17.70 -8.96 -11.06
C ILE A 161 17.48 -8.18 -12.35
N ASN A 162 18.12 -8.61 -13.44
CA ASN A 162 17.95 -7.96 -14.74
C ASN A 162 16.52 -8.16 -15.26
N ALA A 163 15.86 -7.08 -15.70
CA ALA A 163 14.51 -7.10 -16.24
C ALA A 163 14.35 -7.95 -17.52
N ASN A 164 15.44 -8.22 -18.24
CA ASN A 164 15.46 -9.09 -19.42
C ASN A 164 15.69 -10.58 -19.07
N SER A 165 15.75 -10.94 -17.78
CA SER A 165 15.84 -12.34 -17.36
C SER A 165 14.54 -13.08 -17.71
N SER A 166 14.59 -14.40 -17.85
CA SER A 166 13.38 -15.21 -18.06
C SER A 166 12.40 -15.06 -16.89
N LEU A 167 11.10 -15.26 -17.15
CA LEU A 167 10.08 -15.21 -16.10
C LEU A 167 10.37 -16.16 -14.93
N GLU A 168 10.93 -17.35 -15.22
CA GLU A 168 11.33 -18.31 -14.18
C GLU A 168 12.45 -17.76 -13.29
N GLN A 169 13.48 -17.14 -13.88
CA GLN A 169 14.57 -16.52 -13.12
C GLN A 169 14.05 -15.38 -12.26
N ILE A 170 13.20 -14.51 -12.81
CA ILE A 170 12.57 -13.41 -12.06
C ILE A 170 11.74 -13.97 -10.91
N HIS A 171 10.93 -15.01 -11.15
CA HIS A 171 10.14 -15.66 -10.11
C HIS A 171 11.03 -16.21 -8.99
N ARG A 172 12.06 -17.01 -9.31
CA ARG A 172 12.89 -17.68 -8.31
C ARG A 172 13.85 -16.75 -7.57
N GLN A 173 14.47 -15.81 -8.29
CA GLN A 173 15.55 -14.97 -7.74
C GLN A 173 15.06 -13.63 -7.19
N PHE A 174 13.85 -13.19 -7.59
CA PHE A 174 13.22 -11.99 -7.04
C PHE A 174 11.91 -12.33 -6.31
N GLY A 175 10.91 -12.89 -6.99
CA GLY A 175 9.57 -13.08 -6.45
C GLY A 175 9.51 -13.94 -5.19
N VAL A 176 10.10 -15.14 -5.24
CA VAL A 176 10.13 -16.10 -4.13
C VAL A 176 10.87 -15.53 -2.92
N THR A 177 11.89 -14.69 -3.14
CA THR A 177 12.64 -14.07 -2.04
C THR A 177 11.72 -13.21 -1.17
N TRP A 178 10.64 -12.65 -1.72
CA TRP A 178 9.67 -11.84 -0.98
C TRP A 178 8.61 -12.66 -0.22
N SER A 179 8.72 -13.99 -0.20
CA SER A 179 7.88 -14.84 0.63
C SER A 179 8.06 -14.49 2.10
N ILE A 180 6.95 -14.46 2.85
CA ILE A 180 6.99 -14.14 4.28
C ILE A 180 7.32 -15.38 5.10
N ASP A 181 7.99 -15.16 6.23
CA ASP A 181 8.01 -16.14 7.32
C ASP A 181 6.55 -16.36 7.78
N PRO A 182 6.05 -17.61 7.82
CA PRO A 182 4.70 -17.92 8.28
C PRO A 182 4.33 -17.33 9.64
N THR A 183 5.31 -17.17 10.55
CA THR A 183 5.11 -16.57 11.88
C THR A 183 4.84 -15.05 11.82
N LYS A 184 5.18 -14.40 10.70
CA LYS A 184 4.97 -12.97 10.45
C LYS A 184 3.72 -12.70 9.60
N SER A 185 2.88 -13.71 9.36
CA SER A 185 1.65 -13.53 8.61
C SER A 185 0.69 -12.58 9.33
N LEU A 186 0.13 -11.65 8.57
CA LEU A 186 -0.92 -10.74 9.06
C LEU A 186 -2.33 -11.31 8.85
N PHE A 187 -2.45 -12.44 8.15
CA PHE A 187 -3.75 -13.03 7.82
C PHE A 187 -4.40 -13.69 9.04
N HIS A 188 -5.72 -13.50 9.14
CA HIS A 188 -6.57 -14.41 9.89
C HIS A 188 -6.82 -15.69 9.07
N TYR A 189 -6.79 -16.84 9.74
CA TYR A 189 -7.00 -18.15 9.12
C TYR A 189 -8.24 -18.83 9.69
N GLU A 190 -9.05 -19.41 8.80
CA GLU A 190 -10.16 -20.27 9.21
C GLU A 190 -9.63 -21.57 9.85
N THR A 191 -10.54 -22.34 10.47
CA THR A 191 -10.25 -23.70 10.96
C THR A 191 -9.54 -24.53 9.89
N ASP A 192 -8.48 -25.23 10.27
CA ASP A 192 -7.61 -26.04 9.40
C ASP A 192 -6.79 -25.29 8.36
N GLN A 193 -6.74 -23.95 8.41
CA GLN A 193 -5.83 -23.15 7.61
C GLN A 193 -4.73 -22.56 8.49
N SER A 194 -3.56 -22.33 7.90
CA SER A 194 -2.47 -21.61 8.54
C SER A 194 -1.52 -21.02 7.49
N ALA A 195 -0.71 -20.04 7.89
CA ALA A 195 0.35 -19.52 7.03
C ALA A 195 1.29 -20.64 6.57
N GLN A 196 1.63 -21.55 7.49
CA GLN A 196 2.48 -22.70 7.22
C GLN A 196 1.88 -23.62 6.15
N TYR A 197 0.58 -23.89 6.24
CA TYR A 197 -0.15 -24.69 5.25
C TYR A 197 -0.01 -24.11 3.84
N PHE A 198 -0.29 -22.80 3.67
CA PHE A 198 -0.19 -22.16 2.35
C PHE A 198 1.25 -22.09 1.84
N SER A 199 2.23 -21.83 2.72
CA SER A 199 3.64 -21.83 2.33
C SER A 199 4.10 -23.21 1.84
N GLN A 200 3.66 -24.30 2.49
CA GLN A 200 3.96 -25.66 2.04
C GLN A 200 3.32 -26.00 0.69
N GLN A 201 2.06 -25.60 0.47
CA GLN A 201 1.40 -25.76 -0.83
C GLN A 201 2.19 -25.06 -1.94
N ASN A 202 2.64 -23.84 -1.70
CA ASN A 202 3.41 -23.06 -2.67
C ASN A 202 4.80 -23.66 -2.97
N GLN A 203 5.44 -24.33 -2.01
CA GLN A 203 6.73 -25.02 -2.24
C GLN A 203 6.60 -26.26 -3.14
N LEU A 204 5.48 -26.97 -3.03
CA LEU A 204 5.20 -28.16 -3.84
C LEU A 204 4.72 -27.79 -5.25
N PHE A 205 4.10 -26.63 -5.39
CA PHE A 205 3.61 -26.14 -6.66
C PHE A 205 4.75 -25.89 -7.67
N ARG A 206 4.44 -26.09 -8.96
CA ARG A 206 5.36 -25.87 -10.08
C ARG A 206 4.69 -24.89 -11.04
N PRO A 207 5.08 -23.60 -11.03
CA PRO A 207 4.46 -22.61 -11.89
C PRO A 207 4.79 -22.86 -13.36
N SER A 208 3.82 -22.55 -14.23
CA SER A 208 4.05 -22.36 -15.65
C SER A 208 4.66 -20.99 -15.91
N PHE A 209 5.63 -20.92 -16.83
CA PHE A 209 6.30 -19.69 -17.25
C PHE A 209 6.14 -19.46 -18.76
N ILE A 210 4.91 -19.65 -19.27
CA ILE A 210 4.62 -19.42 -20.69
C ILE A 210 4.90 -17.96 -21.04
N GLU A 211 5.78 -17.76 -22.02
CA GLU A 211 6.03 -16.46 -22.62
C GLU A 211 5.28 -16.34 -23.95
N PRO A 212 4.74 -15.16 -24.31
CA PRO A 212 4.15 -14.95 -25.62
C PRO A 212 5.23 -15.11 -26.71
N SER A 213 5.06 -16.04 -27.66
CA SER A 213 6.05 -16.18 -28.74
C SER A 213 5.77 -15.26 -29.93
N ASN A 214 6.79 -15.13 -30.77
CA ASN A 214 6.73 -14.40 -32.04
C ASN A 214 6.05 -15.20 -33.17
N SER A 215 5.64 -16.47 -32.94
CA SER A 215 5.01 -17.26 -34.00
C SER A 215 3.57 -16.80 -34.23
N GLN A 216 3.27 -16.31 -35.44
CA GLN A 216 1.96 -15.77 -35.82
C GLN A 216 0.80 -16.78 -35.72
N ALA A 217 1.11 -18.08 -35.63
CA ALA A 217 0.13 -19.16 -35.49
C ALA A 217 -0.23 -19.48 -34.03
N GLU A 218 0.47 -18.92 -33.04
CA GLU A 218 0.11 -19.04 -31.63
C GLU A 218 -1.13 -18.19 -31.33
N ASP A 219 -2.25 -18.86 -31.60
CA ASP A 219 -3.62 -18.63 -31.18
C ASP A 219 -4.16 -17.23 -31.48
N ALA A 220 -4.44 -16.98 -32.77
CA ALA A 220 -5.12 -15.79 -33.27
C ALA A 220 -6.39 -15.45 -32.47
N SER A 221 -7.05 -16.47 -31.89
CA SER A 221 -8.21 -16.28 -31.02
C SER A 221 -7.87 -15.53 -29.72
N ILE A 222 -6.77 -15.90 -29.05
CA ILE A 222 -6.30 -15.23 -27.83
C ILE A 222 -5.91 -13.78 -28.12
N ARG A 223 -5.18 -13.55 -29.23
CA ARG A 223 -4.80 -12.18 -29.65
C ARG A 223 -6.02 -11.31 -29.90
N HIS A 224 -7.04 -11.87 -30.57
CA HIS A 224 -8.30 -11.17 -30.79
C HIS A 224 -9.01 -10.84 -29.47
N ALA A 225 -9.15 -11.81 -28.58
CA ALA A 225 -9.75 -11.62 -27.26
C ALA A 225 -9.06 -10.53 -26.41
N CYS A 226 -7.74 -10.40 -26.58
CA CYS A 226 -6.93 -9.44 -25.84
C CYS A 226 -6.75 -8.08 -26.54
N ASN A 227 -7.48 -7.81 -27.63
CA ASN A 227 -7.33 -6.59 -28.44
C ASN A 227 -5.88 -6.35 -28.90
N ILE A 228 -5.19 -7.41 -29.32
CA ILE A 228 -3.81 -7.37 -29.82
C ILE A 228 -3.85 -7.41 -31.35
N ASP A 229 -3.19 -6.45 -32.00
CA ASP A 229 -3.01 -6.46 -33.45
C ASP A 229 -2.28 -7.74 -33.88
N PRO A 230 -2.85 -8.56 -34.79
CA PRO A 230 -2.22 -9.80 -35.27
C PRO A 230 -0.81 -9.60 -35.82
N SER A 231 -0.49 -8.42 -36.35
CA SER A 231 0.82 -8.07 -36.91
C SER A 231 1.81 -7.54 -35.86
N SER A 232 1.36 -7.24 -34.64
CA SER A 232 2.22 -6.69 -33.58
C SER A 232 3.10 -7.75 -32.93
N LEU A 233 4.33 -7.34 -32.61
CA LEU A 233 5.29 -8.17 -31.88
C LEU A 233 4.99 -8.11 -30.37
N PRO A 234 5.17 -9.20 -29.61
CA PRO A 234 5.00 -9.21 -28.15
C PRO A 234 5.65 -8.02 -27.44
N ALA A 235 6.85 -7.61 -27.90
CA ALA A 235 7.58 -6.46 -27.37
C ALA A 235 6.75 -5.15 -27.33
N SER A 236 5.83 -4.94 -28.27
CA SER A 236 5.01 -3.72 -28.36
C SER A 236 3.71 -3.79 -27.57
N TRP A 237 3.38 -4.93 -26.96
CA TRP A 237 2.14 -5.07 -26.20
C TRP A 237 2.24 -4.32 -24.87
N ASN A 238 1.16 -3.63 -24.51
CA ASN A 238 1.04 -3.00 -23.21
C ASN A 238 0.84 -4.06 -22.09
N ILE A 239 0.95 -3.63 -20.84
CA ILE A 239 0.85 -4.56 -19.70
C ILE A 239 -0.52 -5.25 -19.61
N ALA A 240 -1.61 -4.57 -19.98
CA ALA A 240 -2.95 -5.13 -19.94
C ALA A 240 -3.13 -6.24 -20.99
N GLN A 241 -2.65 -6.02 -22.21
CA GLN A 241 -2.62 -7.00 -23.29
C GLN A 241 -1.80 -8.23 -22.93
N ARG A 242 -0.60 -8.04 -22.37
CA ARG A 242 0.27 -9.15 -21.92
C ARG A 242 -0.37 -9.96 -20.81
N THR A 243 -1.01 -9.29 -19.86
CA THR A 243 -1.72 -9.93 -18.74
C THR A 243 -2.88 -10.78 -19.27
N CYS A 244 -3.71 -10.21 -20.15
CA CYS A 244 -4.80 -10.95 -20.81
C CYS A 244 -4.28 -12.17 -21.57
N TYR A 245 -3.26 -12.00 -22.41
CA TYR A 245 -2.72 -13.10 -23.21
C TYR A 245 -2.22 -14.23 -22.32
N TYR A 246 -1.47 -13.89 -21.27
CA TYR A 246 -0.97 -14.85 -20.30
C TYR A 246 -2.12 -15.57 -19.60
N ASP A 247 -3.09 -14.83 -19.06
CA ASP A 247 -4.22 -15.37 -18.32
C ASP A 247 -5.05 -16.35 -19.17
N ILE A 248 -5.38 -16.01 -20.42
CA ILE A 248 -6.07 -16.95 -21.33
C ILE A 248 -5.19 -18.16 -21.63
N SER A 249 -3.89 -17.93 -21.90
CA SER A 249 -2.96 -19.01 -22.25
C SER A 249 -2.84 -20.06 -21.15
N VAL A 250 -2.87 -19.64 -19.88
CA VAL A 250 -2.66 -20.53 -18.73
C VAL A 250 -3.96 -21.04 -18.09
N THR A 251 -5.07 -20.32 -18.20
CA THR A 251 -6.37 -20.74 -17.64
C THR A 251 -7.31 -21.36 -18.67
N LYS A 252 -7.10 -21.07 -19.96
CA LYS A 252 -8.02 -21.37 -21.06
C LYS A 252 -9.41 -20.72 -20.93
N ASP A 253 -9.50 -19.63 -20.15
CA ASP A 253 -10.73 -18.89 -19.93
C ASP A 253 -10.63 -17.49 -20.57
N GLU A 254 -11.32 -17.31 -21.69
CA GLU A 254 -11.35 -16.04 -22.43
C GLU A 254 -12.00 -14.92 -21.60
N SER A 255 -13.08 -15.23 -20.88
CA SER A 255 -13.80 -14.26 -20.05
C SER A 255 -12.90 -13.75 -18.92
N PHE A 256 -12.11 -14.64 -18.33
CA PHE A 256 -11.11 -14.26 -17.34
C PHE A 256 -10.06 -13.31 -17.94
N GLY A 257 -9.49 -13.67 -19.09
CA GLY A 257 -8.51 -12.83 -19.77
C GLY A 257 -9.03 -11.44 -20.14
N GLN A 258 -10.26 -11.36 -20.67
CA GLN A 258 -10.91 -10.07 -20.98
C GLN A 258 -11.18 -9.24 -19.72
N THR A 259 -11.51 -9.88 -18.60
CA THR A 259 -11.67 -9.17 -17.33
C THR A 259 -10.33 -8.63 -16.84
N SER A 260 -9.25 -9.40 -16.96
CA SER A 260 -7.89 -8.94 -16.68
C SER A 260 -7.45 -7.80 -17.62
N LEU A 261 -7.84 -7.84 -18.89
CA LEU A 261 -7.59 -6.75 -19.85
C LEU A 261 -8.26 -5.45 -19.39
N ASN A 262 -9.53 -5.52 -19.00
CA ASN A 262 -10.29 -4.37 -18.54
C ASN A 262 -9.72 -3.80 -17.26
N ALA A 263 -9.40 -4.64 -16.27
CA ALA A 263 -8.75 -4.23 -15.03
C ALA A 263 -7.37 -3.60 -15.30
N GLY A 264 -6.58 -4.16 -16.22
CA GLY A 264 -5.30 -3.61 -16.64
C GLY A 264 -5.42 -2.25 -17.34
N ASN A 265 -6.43 -2.08 -18.21
CA ASN A 265 -6.69 -0.80 -18.89
C ASN A 265 -7.18 0.27 -17.92
N GLU A 266 -8.06 -0.11 -16.98
CA GLU A 266 -8.47 0.75 -15.87
C GLU A 266 -7.23 1.19 -15.09
N MET A 267 -6.33 0.27 -14.76
CA MET A 267 -5.08 0.59 -14.07
C MET A 267 -4.15 1.51 -14.86
N LEU A 268 -4.09 1.35 -16.19
CA LEU A 268 -3.34 2.26 -17.06
C LEU A 268 -3.96 3.66 -17.08
N SER A 269 -5.29 3.75 -17.10
CA SER A 269 -6.00 5.03 -17.01
C SER A 269 -5.80 5.68 -15.64
N ILE A 270 -5.83 4.88 -14.58
CA ILE A 270 -5.52 5.28 -13.21
C ILE A 270 -4.09 5.76 -13.15
N LYS A 271 -3.09 5.05 -13.69
CA LYS A 271 -1.69 5.52 -13.76
C LYS A 271 -1.55 6.84 -14.52
N ALA A 272 -2.25 6.99 -15.64
CA ALA A 272 -2.25 8.23 -16.42
C ALA A 272 -2.90 9.41 -15.67
N ASN A 273 -3.85 9.11 -14.77
CA ASN A 273 -4.56 10.08 -13.94
C ASN A 273 -3.98 10.23 -12.51
N GLN A 274 -3.15 9.28 -12.06
CA GLN A 274 -2.48 9.25 -10.77
C GLN A 274 -1.29 10.17 -10.84
N ARG A 275 -1.59 11.44 -10.66
CA ARG A 275 -0.60 12.43 -10.34
C ARG A 275 -0.41 12.45 -8.83
N ASN A 276 0.84 12.54 -8.40
CA ASN A 276 1.16 12.74 -7.00
C ASN A 276 0.54 14.06 -6.51
N PRO A 277 -0.22 14.04 -5.40
CA PRO A 277 -0.66 15.28 -4.80
C PRO A 277 0.54 16.10 -4.32
N PRO A 278 0.36 17.40 -4.02
CA PRO A 278 1.42 18.22 -3.49
C PRO A 278 2.04 17.63 -2.23
N LEU A 279 3.34 17.79 -2.06
CA LEU A 279 4.11 17.33 -0.91
C LEU A 279 4.41 18.51 -0.01
N PHE A 280 4.08 18.41 1.27
CA PHE A 280 4.54 19.36 2.27
C PHE A 280 6.04 19.17 2.53
N ASP A 281 6.72 20.25 2.92
CA ASP A 281 8.12 20.20 3.34
C ASP A 281 8.30 19.16 4.45
N ILE A 282 9.25 18.23 4.27
CA ILE A 282 9.51 17.12 5.21
C ILE A 282 9.96 17.61 6.59
N THR A 283 10.45 18.85 6.71
CA THR A 283 10.83 19.46 7.98
C THR A 283 9.63 19.97 8.78
N LEU A 284 8.44 20.01 8.19
CA LEU A 284 7.22 20.41 8.86
C LEU A 284 6.83 19.35 9.91
N PRO A 285 6.72 19.71 11.19
CA PRO A 285 6.46 18.72 12.23
C PRO A 285 5.05 18.15 12.13
N VAL A 286 4.89 16.90 12.54
CA VAL A 286 3.56 16.28 12.81
C VAL A 286 3.13 16.49 14.26
N GLN A 287 4.09 16.70 15.16
CA GLN A 287 3.87 17.02 16.57
C GLN A 287 4.88 18.08 17.04
N LYS A 288 4.45 19.03 17.87
CA LYS A 288 5.30 20.08 18.41
C LYS A 288 4.91 20.43 19.85
N GLU A 289 5.87 20.33 20.76
CA GLU A 289 5.69 20.77 22.15
C GLU A 289 5.83 22.30 22.26
N ALA A 290 5.04 22.92 23.13
CA ALA A 290 5.13 24.33 23.46
C ALA A 290 4.71 24.61 24.92
N LYS A 291 4.94 25.84 25.37
CA LYS A 291 4.43 26.34 26.65
C LYS A 291 3.39 27.42 26.41
N SER A 292 2.43 27.52 27.32
CA SER A 292 1.38 28.54 27.27
C SER A 292 2.00 29.93 27.25
N GLY A 293 1.66 30.71 26.23
CA GLY A 293 2.20 32.05 25.94
C GLY A 293 3.32 32.07 24.89
N ASP A 294 3.84 30.91 24.45
CA ASP A 294 4.85 30.85 23.41
C ASP A 294 4.32 31.43 22.09
N LYS A 295 5.14 32.26 21.43
CA LYS A 295 4.84 32.74 20.08
C LYS A 295 5.40 31.76 19.08
N ILE A 296 4.51 31.06 18.39
CA ILE A 296 4.85 30.06 17.38
C ILE A 296 4.70 30.70 16.00
N GLN A 297 5.74 30.59 15.19
CA GLN A 297 5.72 30.92 13.77
C GLN A 297 6.25 29.74 12.97
N LEU A 298 5.49 29.30 11.96
CA LEU A 298 5.89 28.22 11.07
C LEU A 298 5.68 28.66 9.62
N LYS A 299 6.70 28.45 8.78
CA LYS A 299 6.58 28.57 7.33
C LYS A 299 6.13 27.22 6.79
N ILE A 300 4.94 27.18 6.21
CA ILE A 300 4.35 25.99 5.62
C ILE A 300 4.47 26.11 4.10
N ILE A 301 5.14 25.15 3.49
CA ILE A 301 5.36 25.10 2.04
C ILE A 301 4.90 23.74 1.57
N ALA A 302 4.25 23.72 0.41
CA ALA A 302 4.02 22.51 -0.35
C ALA A 302 4.48 22.70 -1.79
N SER A 303 5.02 21.64 -2.38
CA SER A 303 5.50 21.61 -3.76
C SER A 303 4.86 20.46 -4.51
N SER A 304 4.93 20.51 -5.83
CA SER A 304 4.55 19.38 -6.70
C SER A 304 5.76 19.00 -7.54
N GLU A 305 5.86 17.71 -7.87
CA GLU A 305 6.89 17.24 -8.80
C GLU A 305 6.62 17.67 -10.25
N TYR A 306 5.40 18.11 -10.55
CA TYR A 306 5.04 18.59 -11.87
C TYR A 306 5.30 20.09 -11.98
N THR A 307 6.18 20.48 -12.89
CA THR A 307 6.62 21.88 -13.07
C THR A 307 5.49 22.84 -13.50
N SER A 308 4.39 22.31 -14.03
CA SER A 308 3.19 23.07 -14.40
C SER A 308 2.15 23.22 -13.27
N SER A 309 2.37 22.59 -12.12
CA SER A 309 1.44 22.68 -11.00
C SER A 309 1.42 24.07 -10.38
N VAL A 310 0.23 24.55 -10.03
CA VAL A 310 0.04 25.76 -9.23
C VAL A 310 -0.58 25.37 -7.89
N ILE A 311 0.19 25.54 -6.81
CA ILE A 311 -0.21 25.11 -5.47
C ILE A 311 -0.83 26.26 -4.69
N GLN A 312 -2.03 26.03 -4.16
CA GLN A 312 -2.72 26.93 -3.24
C GLN A 312 -2.76 26.32 -1.84
N LEU A 313 -2.29 27.06 -0.84
CA LEU A 313 -2.44 26.67 0.56
C LEU A 313 -3.73 27.24 1.13
N SER A 314 -4.36 26.50 2.05
CA SER A 314 -5.51 26.97 2.82
C SER A 314 -5.57 26.31 4.18
N ALA A 315 -6.08 27.00 5.19
CA ALA A 315 -6.28 26.41 6.51
C ALA A 315 -7.65 25.73 6.59
N ILE A 316 -7.66 24.44 6.95
CA ILE A 316 -8.90 23.69 7.24
C ILE A 316 -9.29 23.90 8.70
N HIS A 317 -8.31 23.83 9.59
CA HIS A 317 -8.52 24.00 11.03
C HIS A 317 -7.34 24.78 11.63
N LEU A 318 -7.67 25.73 12.49
CA LEU A 318 -6.71 26.54 13.24
C LEU A 318 -7.14 26.60 14.72
N PRO A 319 -6.18 26.57 15.66
CA PRO A 319 -6.45 26.86 17.05
C PRO A 319 -7.01 28.27 17.22
N ARG A 320 -7.65 28.50 18.36
CA ARG A 320 -8.19 29.82 18.69
C ARG A 320 -7.11 30.91 18.59
N ASP A 321 -7.47 32.03 17.97
CA ASP A 321 -6.62 33.21 17.76
C ASP A 321 -5.37 32.98 16.90
N ALA A 322 -5.21 31.81 16.29
CA ALA A 322 -4.17 31.54 15.31
C ALA A 322 -4.48 32.21 13.96
N LYS A 323 -3.43 32.50 13.20
CA LYS A 323 -3.50 33.11 11.87
C LYS A 323 -2.70 32.28 10.87
N PHE A 324 -3.24 32.18 9.66
CA PHE A 324 -2.52 31.59 8.53
C PHE A 324 -2.64 32.51 7.32
N ASN A 325 -1.50 32.90 6.76
CA ASN A 325 -1.46 33.68 5.54
C ASN A 325 -1.30 32.73 4.35
N GLU A 326 -2.37 32.52 3.58
CA GLU A 326 -2.43 31.54 2.50
C GLU A 326 -1.45 31.84 1.34
N GLN A 327 -1.14 33.12 1.09
CA GLN A 327 -0.22 33.53 0.01
C GLN A 327 1.23 33.25 0.36
N THR A 328 1.59 33.43 1.63
CA THR A 328 2.96 33.25 2.10
C THR A 328 3.17 31.92 2.81
N GLY A 329 2.11 31.18 3.16
CA GLY A 329 2.21 29.98 3.98
C GLY A 329 2.68 30.24 5.43
N MET A 330 2.64 31.49 5.92
CA MET A 330 3.06 31.80 7.29
C MET A 330 1.92 31.52 8.28
N PHE A 331 2.16 30.58 9.18
CA PHE A 331 1.33 30.32 10.37
C PHE A 331 1.89 31.07 11.57
N GLU A 332 1.01 31.73 12.32
CA GLU A 332 1.36 32.44 13.56
C GLU A 332 0.33 32.14 14.65
N TRP A 333 0.80 31.81 15.85
CA TRP A 333 -0.08 31.53 16.99
C TRP A 333 0.59 31.86 18.32
N THR A 334 -0.21 32.24 19.31
CA THR A 334 0.24 32.33 20.71
C THR A 334 -0.34 31.14 21.45
N ALA A 335 0.53 30.23 21.87
CA ALA A 335 0.12 28.93 22.37
C ALA A 335 -0.74 29.04 23.64
N ILE A 336 -1.85 28.31 23.66
CA ILE A 336 -2.77 28.20 24.80
C ILE A 336 -2.63 26.79 25.35
N GLU A 337 -2.63 26.65 26.67
CA GLU A 337 -2.55 25.35 27.34
C GLU A 337 -3.59 24.35 26.83
N GLY A 338 -3.14 23.12 26.57
CA GLY A 338 -3.97 22.02 26.08
C GLY A 338 -3.35 21.34 24.87
N THR A 339 -4.11 20.43 24.27
CA THR A 339 -3.77 19.80 23.00
C THR A 339 -4.55 20.50 21.90
N GLU A 340 -3.84 21.07 20.92
CA GLU A 340 -4.42 21.86 19.84
C GLU A 340 -3.94 21.34 18.48
N TYR A 341 -4.71 21.56 17.42
CA TYR A 341 -4.42 21.00 16.10
C TYR A 341 -4.39 22.11 15.05
N VAL A 342 -3.46 22.02 14.11
CA VAL A 342 -3.43 22.84 12.90
C VAL A 342 -3.53 21.92 11.70
N ARG A 343 -4.55 22.11 10.86
CA ARG A 343 -4.74 21.33 9.63
C ARG A 343 -4.68 22.25 8.43
N ILE A 344 -3.67 22.06 7.57
CA ILE A 344 -3.46 22.82 6.34
C ILE A 344 -3.69 21.94 5.12
N ARG A 345 -4.28 22.51 4.09
CA ARG A 345 -4.49 21.91 2.78
C ARG A 345 -3.57 22.54 1.75
N ALA A 346 -2.91 21.72 0.96
CA ALA A 346 -2.26 22.10 -0.30
C ALA A 346 -3.08 21.57 -1.46
N PHE A 347 -3.53 22.47 -2.33
CA PHE A 347 -4.36 22.16 -3.48
C PHE A 347 -3.61 22.48 -4.77
N ASP A 348 -3.41 21.47 -5.62
CA ASP A 348 -2.92 21.64 -6.98
C ASP A 348 -4.08 22.04 -7.89
N MET A 349 -4.12 23.31 -8.26
CA MET A 349 -5.17 23.83 -9.14
C MET A 349 -5.08 23.32 -10.58
N THR A 350 -3.89 22.93 -11.02
CA THR A 350 -3.66 22.46 -12.40
C THR A 350 -4.26 21.07 -12.59
N TYR A 351 -4.12 20.22 -11.58
CA TYR A 351 -4.49 18.82 -11.66
C TYR A 351 -5.61 18.39 -10.72
N ASN A 352 -6.17 19.33 -9.96
CA ASN A 352 -7.23 19.10 -8.99
C ASN A 352 -6.86 18.03 -7.96
N LEU A 353 -5.62 18.12 -7.43
CA LEU A 353 -5.10 17.18 -6.44
C LEU A 353 -5.01 17.88 -5.08
N THR A 354 -5.25 17.15 -4.01
CA THR A 354 -5.24 17.70 -2.65
C THR A 354 -4.32 16.89 -1.75
N ALA A 355 -3.54 17.57 -0.94
CA ALA A 355 -2.84 17.02 0.21
C ALA A 355 -3.21 17.79 1.48
N THR A 356 -3.18 17.12 2.62
CA THR A 356 -3.39 17.74 3.93
C THR A 356 -2.27 17.37 4.88
N HIS A 357 -1.84 18.35 5.69
CA HIS A 357 -0.88 18.14 6.77
C HIS A 357 -1.52 18.59 8.08
N GLU A 358 -1.35 17.76 9.11
CA GLU A 358 -1.82 18.04 10.46
C GLU A 358 -0.63 18.14 11.42
N ILE A 359 -0.65 19.17 12.26
CA ILE A 359 0.32 19.41 13.32
C ILE A 359 -0.41 19.36 14.65
N VAL A 360 0.00 18.46 15.52
CA VAL A 360 -0.48 18.37 16.91
C VAL A 360 0.42 19.21 17.81
N PHE A 361 -0.16 20.15 18.54
CA PHE A 361 0.51 20.95 19.55
C PHE A 361 0.18 20.45 20.94
N GLU A 362 1.20 20.05 21.70
CA GLU A 362 1.07 19.73 23.13
C GLU A 362 1.59 20.91 23.94
N VAL A 363 0.69 21.67 24.56
CA VAL A 363 1.01 22.94 25.21
C VAL A 363 0.91 22.83 26.73
N ALA A 364 2.05 22.89 27.41
CA ALA A 364 2.13 22.83 28.87
C ALA A 364 1.90 24.21 29.54
N ARG A 365 1.42 24.22 30.80
CA ARG A 365 1.33 25.46 31.60
C ARG A 365 2.69 26.11 31.82
N THR A 366 2.75 27.42 31.75
CA THR A 366 3.86 28.23 32.28
C THR A 366 3.77 28.27 33.80
N SER A 367 4.38 27.31 34.50
CA SER A 367 4.53 27.42 35.95
C SER A 367 5.59 28.47 36.29
N ASN A 368 5.19 29.62 36.84
CA ASN A 368 6.11 30.52 37.54
C ASN A 368 6.47 29.92 38.90
N SER A 369 7.45 29.01 38.91
CA SER A 369 8.22 28.61 40.08
C SER A 369 9.46 27.84 39.60
N PRO A 370 10.67 28.12 40.11
CA PRO A 370 11.83 27.29 39.82
C PRO A 370 11.66 25.97 40.58
N THR A 371 10.96 25.01 39.97
CA THR A 371 11.10 23.62 40.39
C THR A 371 12.40 23.13 39.79
N GLN A 372 13.40 22.93 40.67
CA GLN A 372 14.50 22.04 40.38
C GLN A 372 13.90 20.74 39.83
N PHE A 373 14.13 20.44 38.56
CA PHE A 373 14.04 19.08 38.09
C PHE A 373 15.18 18.32 38.77
N GLU A 374 14.91 17.73 39.93
CA GLU A 374 15.67 16.57 40.37
C GLU A 374 15.45 15.50 39.32
N VAL A 375 16.46 15.30 38.48
CA VAL A 375 16.59 14.10 37.65
C VAL A 375 16.81 12.94 38.62
N LYS A 376 15.74 12.35 39.13
CA LYS A 376 15.79 10.99 39.69
C LYS A 376 15.86 10.02 38.52
N ILE A 377 17.08 9.72 38.10
CA ILE A 377 17.37 8.48 37.37
C ILE A 377 16.90 7.33 38.25
N LEU A 378 15.72 6.79 37.97
CA LEU A 378 15.25 5.54 38.53
C LEU A 378 15.83 4.42 37.65
N LEU A 379 17.11 4.09 37.90
CA LEU A 379 17.72 2.85 37.44
C LEU A 379 17.03 1.70 38.17
N PHE A 380 15.95 1.17 37.61
CA PHE A 380 15.47 -0.15 38.00
C PHE A 380 16.36 -1.20 37.31
N PHE A 381 17.49 -1.50 37.96
CA PHE A 381 18.14 -2.79 37.83
C PHE A 381 17.33 -3.80 38.65
N THR A 382 16.39 -4.50 38.01
CA THR A 382 15.91 -5.79 38.54
C THR A 382 16.88 -6.87 38.09
N ALA A 383 17.90 -7.10 38.92
CA ALA A 383 18.66 -8.34 38.92
C ALA A 383 17.76 -9.45 39.50
N PHE A 384 17.28 -10.36 38.67
CA PHE A 384 16.75 -11.63 39.15
C PHE A 384 17.94 -12.56 39.45
N LEU A 385 18.36 -12.56 40.71
CA LEU A 385 19.27 -13.54 41.26
C LEU A 385 18.48 -14.84 41.52
N PHE A 386 18.59 -15.80 40.60
CA PHE A 386 18.14 -17.17 40.83
C PHE A 386 19.26 -17.96 41.51
N THR A 387 19.07 -18.33 42.77
CA THR A 387 19.78 -19.39 43.52
C THR A 387 18.98 -19.57 44.83
N PHE A 388 18.64 -20.75 45.36
CA PHE A 388 19.09 -22.12 45.12
C PHE A 388 18.15 -23.08 45.90
N LEU A 389 18.24 -24.38 45.54
CA LEU A 389 18.16 -25.57 46.40
C LEU A 389 16.80 -26.29 46.63
N SER A 390 16.71 -27.45 45.94
CA SER A 390 16.62 -28.78 46.56
C SER A 390 15.37 -29.10 47.41
N LYS A 391 14.45 -29.86 46.82
CA LYS A 391 14.32 -31.29 47.12
C LYS A 391 13.78 -32.05 45.91
#